data_AF-A0A1H3B3B9-F1
#
_entry.id   AF-A0A1H3B3B9-F1
#
_cell.length_a   1.000
_cell.length_b   1.000
_cell.length_c   1.000
_cell.angle_alpha   90.00
_cell.angle_beta   90.00
_cell.angle_gamma   90.00
#
_symmetry.space_group_name_H-M   'P 1'
#
loop_
_entity.id
_entity.type
_entity.pdbx_description
1 polymer ?
#
loop_
_entity_poly.entity_id
_entity_poly.type
_entity_poly.pdbx_seq_one_letter_code
_entity_poly.pdbx_strand_id
1 'polypeptide(L)'
;MAKPKRKLTPAEKAAKKRRREATMIVFMNGKQKRVPRPPTIDGLPVDEFILRNADSVWLHQNEMWECIDEAMDRVYGPRDPGT
;
A
#
# COMPACT_ATOMS: atom_id res chain seq x y z
N MET A 1 7.62 -20.28 39.49
CA MET A 1 8.49 -19.09 39.65
C MET A 1 8.26 -18.15 38.48
N ALA A 2 7.87 -16.90 38.72
CA ALA A 2 7.75 -15.89 37.66
C ALA A 2 9.15 -15.44 37.22
N LYS A 3 9.43 -15.44 35.93
CA LYS A 3 10.74 -15.01 35.40
C LYS A 3 10.98 -13.53 35.76
N PRO A 4 12.19 -13.15 36.21
CA PRO A 4 12.51 -11.76 36.52
C PRO A 4 12.29 -10.86 35.29
N LYS A 5 11.49 -9.80 35.45
CA LYS A 5 11.28 -8.80 34.39
C LYS A 5 12.52 -7.91 34.28
N ARG A 6 13.34 -8.13 33.25
CA ARG A 6 14.43 -7.20 32.89
C ARG A 6 13.96 -6.14 31.91
N LYS A 7 14.67 -5.01 31.89
CA LYS A 7 14.49 -3.98 30.85
C LYS A 7 15.02 -4.49 29.51
N LEU A 8 14.39 -4.06 28.42
CA LEU A 8 14.86 -4.34 27.07
C LEU A 8 16.15 -3.57 26.79
N THR A 9 17.11 -4.25 26.17
CA THR A 9 18.32 -3.66 25.60
C THR A 9 17.97 -2.71 24.43
N PRO A 10 18.88 -1.79 24.04
CA PRO A 10 18.67 -0.93 22.88
C PRO A 10 18.38 -1.71 21.59
N ALA A 11 19.09 -2.82 21.36
CA ALA A 11 18.88 -3.68 20.19
C ALA A 11 17.48 -4.31 20.18
N GLU A 12 17.01 -4.82 21.33
CA GLU A 12 15.65 -5.38 21.43
C GLU A 12 14.57 -4.30 21.23
N LYS A 13 14.80 -3.07 21.71
CA LYS A 13 13.91 -1.92 21.46
C LYS A 13 13.85 -1.56 19.98
N ALA A 14 15.00 -1.51 19.30
CA ALA A 14 15.08 -1.24 17.87
C ALA A 14 14.38 -2.33 17.04
N ALA A 15 14.60 -3.61 17.37
CA ALA A 15 13.90 -4.72 16.72
C ALA A 15 12.38 -4.65 16.93
N LYS A 16 11.93 -4.28 18.13
CA LYS A 16 10.50 -4.07 18.41
C LYS A 16 9.92 -2.92 17.59
N LYS A 17 10.67 -1.82 17.41
CA LYS A 17 10.26 -0.69 16.56
C LYS A 17 10.11 -1.12 15.10
N ARG A 18 11.13 -1.77 14.52
CA ARG A 18 11.08 -2.30 13.15
C ARG A 18 9.89 -3.25 12.92
N ARG A 19 9.59 -4.14 13.87
CA ARG A 19 8.42 -5.04 13.79
C ARG A 19 7.09 -4.28 13.78
N ARG A 20 6.98 -3.17 14.52
CA ARG A 20 5.78 -2.33 14.55
C ARG A 20 5.59 -1.50 13.28
N GLU A 21 6.69 -1.11 12.64
CA GLU A 21 6.66 -0.41 11.36
C GLU A 21 6.25 -1.36 10.23
N ALA A 22 6.80 -2.58 10.21
CA ALA A 22 6.53 -3.56 9.15
C ALA A 22 5.13 -4.22 9.21
N THR A 23 4.44 -4.16 10.34
CA THR A 23 3.15 -4.86 10.54
C THR A 23 2.08 -3.95 11.13
N MET A 24 0.81 -4.28 10.87
CA MET A 24 -0.35 -3.65 11.49
C MET A 24 -1.27 -4.71 12.10
N ILE A 25 -2.12 -4.30 13.04
CA ILE A 25 -3.15 -5.17 13.61
C ILE A 25 -4.46 -4.84 12.92
N VAL A 26 -5.06 -5.86 12.30
CA VAL A 26 -6.36 -5.78 11.66
C VAL A 26 -7.34 -6.69 12.40
N PHE A 27 -8.62 -6.35 12.36
CA PHE A 27 -9.67 -7.20 12.89
C PHE A 27 -10.24 -8.03 11.73
N MET A 28 -9.99 -9.33 11.73
CA MET A 28 -10.51 -10.25 10.72
C MET A 28 -11.29 -11.36 11.41
N ASN A 29 -12.56 -11.52 11.04
CA ASN A 29 -13.47 -12.57 11.53
C ASN A 29 -13.55 -12.64 13.07
N GLY A 30 -13.79 -11.49 13.72
CA GLY A 30 -13.92 -11.45 15.18
C GLY A 30 -12.60 -11.53 15.95
N LYS A 31 -11.44 -11.55 15.26
CA LYS A 31 -10.12 -11.74 15.89
C LYS A 31 -9.15 -10.63 15.48
N GLN A 32 -8.37 -10.15 16.44
CA GLN A 32 -7.22 -9.29 16.15
C GLN A 32 -6.07 -10.13 15.59
N LYS A 33 -5.69 -9.87 14.34
CA LYS A 33 -4.57 -10.53 13.65
C LYS A 33 -3.51 -9.49 13.30
N ARG A 34 -2.24 -9.87 13.44
CA ARG A 34 -1.11 -9.07 12.98
C ARG A 34 -0.78 -9.47 11.54
N VAL A 35 -0.83 -8.50 10.63
CA VAL A 35 -0.56 -8.69 9.20
C VAL A 35 0.58 -7.76 8.75
N PRO A 36 1.36 -8.14 7.72
CA PRO A 36 2.27 -7.20 7.06
C PRO A 36 1.51 -5.95 6.60
N ARG A 37 2.16 -4.78 6.65
CA ARG A 37 1.55 -3.59 6.05
C ARG A 37 1.51 -3.75 4.53
N PRO A 38 0.42 -3.34 3.86
CA PRO A 38 0.41 -3.24 2.41
C PRO A 38 1.58 -2.37 1.94
N PRO A 39 2.22 -2.70 0.82
CA PRO A 39 3.29 -1.87 0.28
C PRO A 39 2.74 -0.49 -0.09
N THR A 40 3.54 0.54 0.19
CA THR A 40 3.26 1.92 -0.23
C THR A 40 4.48 2.49 -0.94
N ILE A 41 4.24 3.32 -1.96
CA ILE A 41 5.26 4.09 -2.68
C ILE A 41 4.98 5.57 -2.39
N ASP A 42 5.97 6.29 -1.87
CA ASP A 42 5.84 7.70 -1.44
C ASP A 42 4.66 7.98 -0.49
N GLY A 43 4.29 6.98 0.31
CA GLY A 43 3.17 7.07 1.26
C GLY A 43 1.79 6.81 0.63
N LEU A 44 1.71 6.56 -0.68
CA LEU A 44 0.50 6.16 -1.38
C LEU A 44 0.42 4.64 -1.53
N PRO A 45 -0.79 4.05 -1.52
CA PRO A 45 -0.98 2.69 -2.01
C PRO A 45 -0.36 2.51 -3.40
N VAL A 46 0.22 1.34 -3.68
CA VAL A 46 0.87 1.05 -4.96
C VAL A 46 -0.08 1.33 -6.14
N ASP A 47 -1.32 0.88 -6.04
CA ASP A 47 -2.32 1.05 -7.10
C ASP A 47 -2.58 2.54 -7.40
N GLU A 48 -2.72 3.35 -6.34
CA GLU A 48 -2.91 4.79 -6.48
C GLU A 48 -1.66 5.49 -7.04
N PHE A 49 -0.47 5.04 -6.66
CA PHE A 49 0.77 5.53 -7.23
C PHE A 49 0.85 5.22 -8.73
N ILE A 50 0.48 4.01 -9.15
CA ILE A 50 0.44 3.60 -10.56
C ILE A 50 -0.55 4.47 -11.34
N LEU A 51 -1.80 4.60 -10.86
CA LEU A 51 -2.83 5.42 -11.52
C LEU A 51 -2.43 6.88 -11.72
N ARG A 52 -1.67 7.45 -10.78
CA ARG A 52 -1.24 8.85 -10.86
C ARG A 52 -0.08 9.08 -11.83
N ASN A 53 0.76 8.08 -12.07
CA ASN A 53 2.05 8.25 -12.76
C ASN A 53 2.15 7.46 -14.07
N ALA A 54 1.37 6.40 -14.26
CA ALA A 54 1.43 5.57 -15.45
C ALA A 54 0.72 6.25 -16.63
N ASP A 55 1.33 6.16 -17.80
CA ASP A 55 0.69 6.52 -19.06
C ASP A 55 -0.22 5.38 -19.56
N SER A 56 -1.07 5.69 -20.55
CA SER A 56 -2.01 4.71 -21.12
C SER A 56 -1.31 3.54 -21.82
N VAL A 57 -0.08 3.71 -22.32
CA VAL A 57 0.70 2.64 -22.94
C VAL A 57 1.18 1.65 -21.88
N TRP A 58 1.66 2.16 -20.74
CA TRP A 58 2.07 1.34 -19.61
C TRP A 58 0.88 0.58 -19.02
N LEU A 59 -0.27 1.23 -18.85
CA LEU A 59 -1.49 0.60 -18.35
C LEU A 59 -1.98 -0.52 -19.29
N HIS A 60 -1.95 -0.29 -20.61
CA HIS A 60 -2.23 -1.30 -21.64
C HIS A 60 -1.33 -2.52 -21.50
N GLN A 61 -0.02 -2.32 -21.36
CA GLN A 61 0.95 -3.43 -21.25
C GLN A 61 0.79 -4.25 -19.96
N ASN A 62 0.24 -3.66 -18.90
CA ASN A 62 0.01 -4.33 -17.61
C ASN A 62 -1.46 -4.77 -17.44
N GLU A 63 -2.23 -4.82 -18.54
CA GLU A 63 -3.63 -5.27 -18.57
C GLU A 63 -4.57 -4.46 -17.67
N MET A 64 -4.22 -3.20 -17.35
CA MET A 64 -5.01 -2.28 -16.52
C MET A 64 -5.99 -1.45 -17.37
N TRP A 65 -6.80 -2.15 -18.17
CA TRP A 65 -7.70 -1.54 -19.16
C TRP A 65 -8.71 -0.57 -18.56
N GLU A 66 -9.25 -0.91 -17.38
CA GLU A 66 -10.24 -0.11 -16.66
C GLU A 66 -9.70 1.28 -16.28
N CYS A 67 -8.38 1.43 -16.20
CA CYS A 67 -7.70 2.66 -15.81
C CYS A 67 -7.29 3.53 -17.01
N ILE A 68 -7.39 3.01 -18.23
CA ILE A 68 -6.95 3.72 -19.43
C ILE A 68 -7.82 4.93 -19.70
N ASP A 69 -9.14 4.83 -19.54
CA ASP A 69 -10.03 5.96 -19.78
C ASP A 69 -9.76 7.12 -18.82
N GLU A 70 -9.54 6.83 -17.53
CA GLU A 70 -9.16 7.83 -16.53
C GLU A 70 -7.80 8.48 -16.85
N ALA A 71 -6.81 7.67 -17.27
CA ALA A 71 -5.50 8.19 -17.67
C ALA A 71 -5.58 9.04 -18.95
N MET A 72 -6.41 8.66 -19.90
CA MET A 72 -6.64 9.38 -21.14
C MET A 72 -7.37 10.70 -20.89
N ASP A 73 -8.41 10.71 -20.06
CA ASP A 73 -9.14 11.92 -19.69
C ASP A 73 -8.23 12.94 -18.97
N ARG A 74 -7.26 12.46 -18.19
CA ARG A 74 -6.25 13.31 -17.54
C ARG A 74 -5.36 14.05 -18.54
N VAL A 75 -4.96 13.39 -19.62
CA VAL A 75 -3.98 13.92 -20.58
C VAL A 75 -4.67 14.71 -21.70
N TYR A 76 -5.80 14.22 -22.19
CA TYR A 76 -6.48 14.74 -23.38
C TYR A 76 -7.82 15.41 -23.07
N GLY A 77 -8.27 15.40 -21.82
CA GLY A 77 -9.60 15.85 -21.43
C GLY A 77 -10.68 14.78 -21.66
N PRO A 78 -11.89 14.98 -21.12
CA PRO A 78 -12.98 14.01 -21.25
C PRO A 78 -13.27 13.73 -22.72
N ARG A 79 -13.33 12.46 -23.11
CA ARG A 79 -13.75 12.12 -24.47
C ARG A 79 -15.22 12.53 -24.66
N ASP A 80 -15.48 13.40 -25.62
CA ASP A 80 -16.85 13.73 -26.01
C ASP A 80 -17.58 12.44 -26.46
N PRO A 81 -18.72 12.08 -25.86
CA PRO A 81 -19.43 10.83 -26.16
C PRO A 81 -20.15 10.85 -27.53
N GLY A 82 -19.75 11.74 -28.44
CA GLY A 82 -20.49 12.10 -29.66
C GLY A 82 -19.72 11.96 -30.97
N THR A 83 -18.88 10.93 -31.13
CA THR A 83 -18.30 10.57 -32.45
C THR A 83 -18.49 9.11 -32.78
#